data_AF-U9VPU2-F1
#
_entry.id   AF-U9VPU2-F1
#
_cell.length_a   1.000
_cell.length_b   1.000
_cell.length_c   1.000
_cell.angle_alpha   90.00
_cell.angle_beta   90.00
_cell.angle_gamma   90.00
#
_symmetry.space_group_name_H-M   'P 1'
#
loop_
_entity.id
_entity.type
_entity.pdbx_description
1 polymer ?
#
loop_
_entity_poly.entity_id
_entity_poly.type
_entity_poly.pdbx_seq_one_letter_code
_entity_poly.pdbx_strand_id
1 'polypeptide(L)'
;MELSRQKSSTLLNISAILWVIWGLVHALAGILTISGDTAAAAAGIADAVDPALLAMDYPDAVGAIINQHGFNLLWGGIVTIIGGGLIWRKSVAAIFVSALVGGLLDVGYFIFIDLGGYNKFVPGTVMTIISAIAIALSFYAYFQHKSH
;
A
#
# COMPACT_ATOMS: atom_id res chain seq x y z
N MET A 1 21.76 -3.29 -26.58
CA MET A 1 20.35 -3.71 -26.63
C MET A 1 20.03 -4.82 -25.62
N GLU A 2 20.87 -5.86 -25.49
CA GLU A 2 20.63 -6.97 -24.54
C GLU A 2 20.79 -6.55 -23.06
N LEU A 3 21.84 -5.78 -22.74
CA LEU A 3 22.09 -5.26 -21.39
C LEU A 3 20.96 -4.33 -20.89
N SER A 4 20.36 -3.50 -21.76
CA SER A 4 19.25 -2.60 -21.39
C SER A 4 17.95 -3.37 -21.16
N ARG A 5 17.70 -4.44 -21.94
CA ARG A 5 16.55 -5.33 -21.77
C ARG A 5 16.64 -6.15 -20.48
N GLN A 6 17.84 -6.64 -20.14
CA GLN A 6 18.09 -7.35 -18.88
C GLN A 6 17.91 -6.43 -17.68
N LYS A 7 18.49 -5.22 -17.71
CA LYS A 7 18.30 -4.21 -16.65
C LYS A 7 16.81 -3.88 -16.43
N SER A 8 16.08 -3.60 -17.50
CA SER A 8 14.63 -3.33 -17.42
C SER A 8 13.86 -4.50 -16.82
N SER A 9 14.24 -5.74 -17.15
CA SER A 9 13.66 -6.94 -16.53
C SER A 9 13.95 -7.03 -15.03
N THR A 10 15.16 -6.72 -14.59
CA THR A 10 15.51 -6.73 -13.16
C THR A 10 14.73 -5.67 -12.38
N LEU A 11 14.62 -4.46 -12.92
CA LEU A 11 13.87 -3.37 -12.26
C LEU A 11 12.39 -3.71 -12.09
N LEU A 12 11.76 -4.31 -13.10
CA LEU A 12 10.38 -4.77 -13.00
C LEU A 12 10.22 -5.91 -11.99
N ASN A 13 11.18 -6.82 -11.89
CA ASN A 13 11.16 -7.88 -10.88
C ASN A 13 11.25 -7.32 -9.46
N ILE A 14 12.12 -6.33 -9.22
CA ILE A 14 12.22 -5.64 -7.93
C ILE A 14 10.90 -4.92 -7.62
N SER A 15 10.37 -4.15 -8.58
CA SER A 15 9.08 -3.46 -8.41
C SER A 15 7.94 -4.44 -8.12
N ALA A 16 7.89 -5.59 -8.79
CA ALA A 16 6.91 -6.64 -8.53
C ALA A 16 6.99 -7.18 -7.09
N ILE A 17 8.20 -7.43 -6.57
CA ILE A 17 8.39 -7.86 -5.18
C ILE A 17 7.88 -6.78 -4.21
N LEU A 18 8.23 -5.52 -4.46
CA LEU A 18 7.79 -4.40 -3.62
C LEU A 18 6.25 -4.29 -3.58
N TRP A 19 5.57 -4.44 -4.72
CA TRP A 19 4.10 -4.46 -4.77
C TRP A 19 3.46 -5.63 -4.02
N VAL A 20 4.10 -6.80 -4.05
CA VAL A 20 3.66 -7.96 -3.28
C VAL A 20 3.85 -7.73 -1.79
N ILE A 21 5.00 -7.22 -1.35
CA ILE A 21 5.26 -6.90 0.06
C ILE A 21 4.24 -5.87 0.56
N TRP A 22 4.09 -4.77 -0.17
CA TRP A 22 3.11 -3.73 0.16
C TRP A 22 1.71 -4.32 0.27
N GLY A 23 1.31 -5.16 -0.69
CA GLY A 23 -0.02 -5.73 -0.72
C GLY A 23 -0.28 -6.74 0.40
N LEU A 24 0.72 -7.53 0.80
CA LEU A 24 0.61 -8.43 1.94
C LEU A 24 0.40 -7.67 3.26
N VAL A 25 1.15 -6.58 3.47
CA VAL A 25 1.00 -5.73 4.67
C VAL A 25 -0.40 -5.09 4.70
N HIS A 26 -0.90 -4.58 3.58
CA HIS A 26 -2.22 -3.95 3.49
C HIS A 26 -3.38 -4.95 3.60
N ALA A 27 -3.23 -6.14 3.04
CA ALA A 27 -4.19 -7.22 3.23
C ALA A 27 -4.28 -7.63 4.71
N LEU A 28 -3.13 -7.77 5.39
CA LEU A 28 -3.09 -8.06 6.82
C LEU A 28 -3.72 -6.93 7.64
N ALA A 29 -3.32 -5.68 7.40
CA ALA A 29 -3.88 -4.51 8.08
C ALA A 29 -5.41 -4.46 7.92
N GLY A 30 -5.92 -4.66 6.70
CA GLY A 30 -7.35 -4.71 6.43
C GLY A 30 -8.08 -5.81 7.21
N ILE A 31 -7.52 -7.03 7.28
CA ILE A 31 -8.08 -8.12 8.07
C ILE A 31 -8.12 -7.76 9.57
N LEU A 32 -7.03 -7.21 10.11
CA LEU A 32 -6.94 -6.83 11.52
C LEU A 32 -7.92 -5.70 11.86
N THR A 33 -8.07 -4.70 10.99
CA THR A 33 -9.04 -3.62 11.15
C THR A 33 -10.47 -4.13 11.16
N ILE A 34 -10.83 -5.07 10.28
CA ILE A 34 -12.19 -5.63 10.22
C ILE A 34 -12.48 -6.55 11.42
N SER A 35 -11.46 -7.23 11.93
CA SER A 35 -11.63 -8.25 12.99
C SER A 35 -11.59 -7.66 14.40
N GLY A 36 -11.00 -6.47 14.58
CA GLY A 36 -10.93 -5.77 15.85
C GLY A 36 -12.20 -5.01 16.19
N ASP A 37 -12.36 -4.64 17.46
CA ASP A 37 -13.32 -3.59 17.82
C ASP A 37 -12.86 -2.21 17.31
N THR A 38 -13.76 -1.23 17.36
CA THR A 38 -13.50 0.11 16.76
C THR A 38 -12.31 0.82 17.43
N ALA A 39 -12.17 0.68 18.76
CA ALA A 39 -11.09 1.31 19.51
C ALA A 39 -9.74 0.68 19.17
N ALA A 40 -9.67 -0.65 19.15
CA ALA A 40 -8.47 -1.41 18.79
C ALA A 40 -8.04 -1.15 17.34
N ALA A 41 -9.00 -1.10 16.41
CA ALA A 41 -8.75 -0.79 15.01
C ALA A 41 -8.22 0.64 14.82
N ALA A 42 -8.82 1.63 15.51
CA ALA A 42 -8.34 3.00 15.51
C ALA A 42 -6.91 3.11 16.08
N ALA A 43 -6.62 2.43 17.19
CA ALA A 43 -5.29 2.41 17.79
C ALA A 43 -4.24 1.71 16.91
N GLY A 44 -4.66 0.72 16.11
CA GLY A 44 -3.77 0.07 15.13
C GLY A 44 -3.41 0.96 13.94
N ILE A 45 -4.28 1.90 13.56
CA ILE A 45 -4.05 2.85 12.46
C ILE A 45 -3.30 4.09 12.96
N ALA A 46 -3.74 4.63 14.09
CA ALA A 46 -3.21 5.84 14.72
C ALA A 46 -2.29 5.49 15.91
N ASP A 47 -1.28 4.68 15.65
CA ASP A 47 -0.46 4.03 16.68
C ASP A 47 0.53 4.96 17.42
N ALA A 48 0.60 6.24 17.04
CA ALA A 48 1.27 7.28 17.83
C ALA A 48 0.35 7.98 18.84
N VAL A 49 -0.97 7.82 18.71
CA VAL A 49 -1.94 8.38 19.66
C VAL A 49 -1.98 7.51 20.92
N ASP A 50 -2.10 8.14 22.09
CA ASP A 50 -2.30 7.43 23.35
C ASP A 50 -3.57 6.55 23.25
N PRO A 51 -3.47 5.21 23.37
CA PRO A 51 -4.61 4.31 23.28
C PRO A 51 -5.73 4.64 24.27
N ALA A 52 -5.41 5.24 25.43
CA ALA A 52 -6.42 5.64 26.40
C ALA A 52 -7.37 6.71 25.86
N LEU A 53 -6.93 7.53 24.90
CA LEU A 53 -7.77 8.54 24.24
C LEU A 53 -8.70 7.93 23.18
N LEU A 54 -8.39 6.72 22.72
CA LEU A 54 -9.18 5.98 21.72
C LEU A 54 -10.07 4.91 22.35
N ALA A 55 -9.86 4.59 23.62
CA ALA A 55 -10.64 3.61 24.38
C ALA A 55 -11.98 4.22 24.83
N MET A 56 -12.96 4.23 23.92
CA MET A 56 -14.31 4.72 24.18
C MET A 56 -15.37 3.87 23.48
N ASP A 57 -16.62 4.02 23.91
CA ASP A 57 -17.78 3.44 23.22
C ASP A 57 -18.08 4.24 21.96
N TYR A 58 -17.85 3.62 20.80
CA TYR A 58 -18.16 4.21 19.51
C TYR A 58 -19.60 3.86 19.10
N PRO A 59 -20.34 4.80 18.47
CA PRO A 59 -21.57 4.45 17.78
C PRO A 59 -21.30 3.39 16.70
N ASP A 60 -22.22 2.43 16.54
CA ASP A 60 -22.08 1.32 15.58
C ASP A 60 -21.73 1.79 14.15
N ALA A 61 -22.26 2.95 13.75
CA ALA A 61 -21.98 3.56 12.45
C ALA A 61 -20.49 3.92 12.27
N VAL A 62 -19.79 4.35 13.32
CA VAL A 62 -18.36 4.65 13.27
C VAL A 62 -17.55 3.35 13.10
N GLY A 63 -17.93 2.29 13.81
CA GLY A 63 -17.34 0.96 13.61
C GLY A 63 -17.54 0.45 12.19
N ALA A 64 -18.72 0.65 11.60
CA ALA A 64 -18.98 0.30 10.21
C ALA A 64 -18.09 1.09 9.21
N ILE A 65 -17.81 2.37 9.47
CA ILE A 65 -16.88 3.18 8.66
C ILE A 65 -15.44 2.65 8.79
N ILE A 66 -15.00 2.30 10.00
CA ILE A 66 -13.69 1.67 10.20
C ILE A 66 -13.59 0.33 9.45
N ASN A 67 -14.63 -0.49 9.50
CA ASN A 67 -14.67 -1.75 8.75
C ASN A 67 -14.62 -1.53 7.24
N GLN A 68 -15.29 -0.48 6.74
CA GLN A 68 -15.19 -0.08 5.33
C GLN A 68 -13.77 0.36 4.97
N HIS A 69 -13.07 1.09 5.84
CA HIS A 69 -11.66 1.41 5.66
C HIS A 69 -10.79 0.14 5.61
N GLY A 70 -10.98 -0.78 6.56
CA GLY A 70 -10.29 -2.09 6.57
C GLY A 70 -10.54 -2.90 5.30
N PHE A 71 -11.77 -2.90 4.78
CA PHE A 71 -12.10 -3.52 3.50
C PHE A 71 -11.33 -2.87 2.35
N ASN A 72 -11.19 -1.55 2.35
CA ASN A 72 -10.42 -0.83 1.34
C ASN A 72 -8.93 -1.18 1.34
N LEU A 73 -8.33 -1.31 2.53
CA LEU A 73 -6.96 -1.79 2.68
C LEU A 73 -6.82 -3.23 2.14
N LEU A 74 -7.77 -4.10 2.48
CA LEU A 74 -7.74 -5.50 2.08
C LEU A 74 -7.81 -5.68 0.57
N TRP A 75 -8.82 -5.12 -0.10
CA TRP A 75 -8.94 -5.29 -1.54
C TRP A 75 -7.80 -4.57 -2.28
N GLY A 76 -7.35 -3.40 -1.78
CA GLY A 76 -6.20 -2.69 -2.32
C GLY A 76 -4.95 -3.56 -2.30
N GLY A 77 -4.66 -4.19 -1.17
CA GLY A 77 -3.53 -5.12 -1.03
C GLY A 77 -3.63 -6.35 -1.95
N ILE A 78 -4.82 -6.93 -2.10
CA ILE A 78 -5.05 -8.05 -3.03
C ILE A 78 -4.77 -7.62 -4.48
N VAL A 79 -5.26 -6.45 -4.88
CA VAL A 79 -5.05 -5.93 -6.24
C VAL A 79 -3.56 -5.73 -6.52
N THR A 80 -2.78 -5.19 -5.59
CA THR A 80 -1.34 -5.00 -5.82
C THR A 80 -0.55 -6.30 -5.75
N ILE A 81 -0.98 -7.33 -4.99
CA ILE A 81 -0.38 -8.68 -5.04
C ILE A 81 -0.54 -9.27 -6.45
N ILE A 82 -1.77 -9.25 -6.99
CA ILE A 82 -2.06 -9.70 -8.35
C ILE A 82 -1.26 -8.88 -9.36
N GLY A 83 -1.26 -7.56 -9.19
CA GLY A 83 -0.50 -6.62 -10.01
C GLY A 83 0.99 -6.92 -10.02
N GLY A 84 1.59 -7.20 -8.86
CA GLY A 84 3.00 -7.61 -8.74
C GLY A 84 3.30 -8.88 -9.54
N GLY A 85 2.44 -9.91 -9.43
CA GLY A 85 2.55 -11.12 -10.25
C GLY A 85 2.47 -10.86 -11.76
N LEU A 86 1.65 -9.91 -12.19
CA LEU A 86 1.53 -9.51 -13.60
C LEU A 86 2.68 -8.61 -14.05
N ILE A 87 3.22 -7.74 -13.20
CA ILE A 87 4.41 -6.91 -13.46
C ILE A 87 5.64 -7.80 -13.64
N TRP A 88 5.76 -8.88 -12.84
CA TRP A 88 6.80 -9.90 -13.04
C TRP A 88 6.76 -10.52 -14.44
N ARG A 89 5.54 -10.63 -15.01
CA ARG A 89 5.29 -11.08 -16.39
C ARG A 89 5.31 -9.93 -17.41
N LYS A 90 5.81 -8.74 -17.02
CA LYS A 90 5.99 -7.54 -17.85
C LYS A 90 4.69 -6.94 -18.39
N SER A 91 3.58 -7.10 -17.66
CA SER A 91 2.30 -6.46 -18.01
C SER A 91 2.35 -4.95 -17.78
N VAL A 92 2.25 -4.16 -18.86
CA VAL A 92 2.21 -2.69 -18.79
C VAL A 92 0.96 -2.21 -18.06
N ALA A 93 -0.20 -2.81 -18.32
CA ALA A 93 -1.44 -2.43 -17.64
C ALA A 93 -1.32 -2.60 -16.12
N ALA A 94 -0.68 -3.67 -15.66
CA ALA A 94 -0.47 -3.93 -14.24
C ALA A 94 0.43 -2.87 -13.57
N ILE A 95 1.44 -2.35 -14.28
CA ILE A 95 2.28 -1.23 -13.77
C ILE A 95 1.40 -0.03 -13.39
N PHE A 96 0.55 0.40 -14.32
CA PHE A 96 -0.29 1.58 -14.10
C PHE A 96 -1.39 1.34 -13.07
N VAL A 97 -2.04 0.16 -13.09
CA VAL A 97 -3.10 -0.16 -12.12
C VAL A 97 -2.54 -0.27 -10.70
N SER A 98 -1.42 -0.96 -10.49
CA SER A 98 -0.79 -1.04 -9.16
C SER A 98 -0.35 0.33 -8.66
N ALA A 99 0.29 1.14 -9.52
CA ALA A 99 0.70 2.50 -9.18
C ALA A 99 -0.49 3.40 -8.82
N LEU A 100 -1.59 3.30 -9.55
CA LEU A 100 -2.79 4.08 -9.27
C LEU A 100 -3.43 3.64 -7.95
N VAL A 101 -3.67 2.35 -7.76
CA VAL A 101 -4.37 1.83 -6.57
C VAL A 101 -3.52 2.00 -5.32
N GLY A 102 -2.31 1.44 -5.30
CA GLY A 102 -1.44 1.50 -4.12
C GLY A 102 -0.92 2.91 -3.87
N GLY A 103 -0.57 3.65 -4.93
CA GLY A 103 -0.12 5.03 -4.79
C GLY A 103 -1.19 5.97 -4.25
N LEU A 104 -2.45 5.86 -4.68
CA LEU A 104 -3.52 6.72 -4.14
C LEU A 104 -3.89 6.36 -2.70
N LEU A 105 -3.84 5.07 -2.33
CA LEU A 105 -4.02 4.64 -0.94
C LEU A 105 -2.96 5.27 -0.02
N ASP A 106 -1.69 5.21 -0.42
CA ASP A 106 -0.59 5.79 0.36
C ASP A 106 -0.58 7.32 0.34
N VAL A 107 -1.05 7.98 -0.74
CA VAL A 107 -1.23 9.44 -0.73
C VAL A 107 -2.28 9.85 0.30
N GLY A 108 -3.40 9.12 0.38
CA GLY A 108 -4.41 9.35 1.41
C GLY A 108 -3.83 9.13 2.81
N TYR A 109 -3.11 8.03 3.02
CA TYR A 109 -2.43 7.74 4.28
C TYR A 109 -1.43 8.84 4.66
N PHE A 110 -0.58 9.26 3.72
CA PHE A 110 0.42 10.29 3.95
C PHE A 110 -0.21 11.62 4.37
N ILE A 111 -1.25 12.07 3.64
CA ILE A 111 -1.89 13.36 3.91
C ILE A 111 -2.62 13.37 5.26
N PHE A 112 -3.36 12.31 5.58
CA PHE A 112 -4.27 12.32 6.73
C PHE A 112 -3.69 11.66 7.99
N ILE A 113 -2.68 10.79 7.86
CA ILE A 113 -2.07 10.05 8.97
C ILE A 113 -0.64 10.51 9.21
N ASP A 114 0.27 10.41 8.22
CA ASP A 114 1.68 10.78 8.39
C ASP A 114 1.83 12.28 8.72
N LEU A 115 1.26 13.18 7.90
CA LEU A 115 1.35 14.63 8.12
C LEU A 115 0.59 15.09 9.37
N GLY A 116 -0.40 14.32 9.81
CA GLY A 116 -1.13 14.56 11.06
C GLY A 116 -0.34 14.15 12.32
N GLY A 117 0.76 13.40 12.16
CA GLY A 117 1.55 12.88 13.28
C GLY A 117 0.82 11.79 14.07
N TYR A 118 -0.12 11.08 13.44
CA TYR A 118 -0.96 10.07 14.10
C TYR A 118 -0.37 8.67 14.09
N ASN A 119 0.68 8.42 13.30
CA ASN A 119 1.36 7.13 13.26
C ASN A 119 2.80 7.17 13.77
N LYS A 120 3.33 5.98 14.02
CA LYS A 120 4.76 5.73 14.10
C LYS A 120 5.31 5.41 12.72
N PHE A 121 6.63 5.56 12.58
CA PHE A 121 7.34 5.35 11.32
C PHE A 121 7.13 3.94 10.71
N VAL A 122 6.95 2.90 11.53
CA VAL A 122 6.79 1.50 11.09
C VAL A 122 5.47 0.95 11.63
N PRO A 123 4.66 0.26 10.82
CA PRO A 123 4.89 -0.10 9.42
C PRO A 123 4.46 0.97 8.40
N GLY A 124 3.74 2.01 8.83
CA GLY A 124 3.06 2.98 7.98
C GLY A 124 3.95 3.69 6.98
N THR A 125 4.78 4.64 7.45
CA THR A 125 5.65 5.46 6.59
C THR A 125 6.59 4.59 5.72
N VAL A 126 7.00 3.42 6.22
CA VAL A 126 7.79 2.46 5.43
C VAL A 126 7.03 1.98 4.19
N MET A 127 5.72 1.70 4.29
CA MET A 127 4.94 1.28 3.12
C MET A 127 4.80 2.40 2.09
N THR A 128 4.63 3.65 2.51
CA THR A 128 4.64 4.83 1.63
C THR A 128 5.95 4.92 0.84
N ILE A 129 7.08 4.64 1.49
CA ILE A 129 8.39 4.61 0.81
C ILE A 129 8.47 3.42 -0.16
N ILE A 130 8.02 2.23 0.25
CA ILE A 130 8.02 1.04 -0.60
C ILE A 130 7.20 1.25 -1.88
N SER A 131 6.00 1.81 -1.78
CA SER A 131 5.15 2.07 -2.95
C SER A 131 5.75 3.15 -3.84
N ALA A 132 6.31 4.23 -3.28
CA ALA A 132 7.00 5.26 -4.05
C ALA A 132 8.18 4.69 -4.85
N ILE A 133 9.00 3.84 -4.23
CA ILE A 133 10.09 3.13 -4.91
C ILE A 133 9.54 2.18 -5.98
N ALA A 134 8.49 1.41 -5.67
CA ALA A 134 7.87 0.49 -6.62
C ALA A 134 7.38 1.22 -7.88
N ILE A 135 6.73 2.37 -7.70
CA ILE A 135 6.27 3.26 -8.77
C ILE A 135 7.46 3.78 -9.59
N ALA A 136 8.47 4.34 -8.93
CA ALA A 136 9.65 4.90 -9.60
C ALA A 136 10.38 3.85 -10.45
N LEU A 137 10.61 2.66 -9.90
CA LEU A 137 11.28 1.56 -10.61
C LEU A 137 10.45 1.06 -11.79
N SER A 138 9.14 0.90 -11.61
CA SER A 138 8.23 0.46 -12.68
C SER A 138 8.19 1.45 -13.84
N PHE A 139 8.01 2.74 -13.56
CA PHE A 139 7.95 3.76 -14.60
C PHE A 139 9.30 3.99 -15.27
N TYR A 140 10.38 4.02 -14.50
CA TYR A 140 11.72 4.14 -15.09
C TYR A 140 12.02 2.99 -16.06
N ALA A 141 11.70 1.75 -15.67
CA ALA A 141 11.87 0.58 -16.54
C ALA A 141 10.98 0.65 -17.80
N TYR A 142 9.74 1.12 -17.66
CA TYR A 142 8.82 1.30 -18.79
C TYR A 142 9.32 2.34 -19.79
N PHE A 143 9.71 3.54 -19.32
CA PHE A 143 10.13 4.62 -20.22
C PHE A 143 11.49 4.37 -20.87
N GLN A 144 12.43 3.74 -20.16
CA GLN A 144 13.70 3.28 -20.74
C GLN A 144 13.51 2.28 -21.91
N HIS A 145 12.49 1.42 -21.83
CA HIS A 145 12.21 0.48 -22.92
C HIS A 145 11.53 1.17 -24.11
N LYS A 146 10.74 2.23 -23.90
CA LYS A 146 10.03 2.93 -24.97
C LYS A 146 10.92 3.88 -25.78
N SER A 147 12.02 4.36 -25.19
CA SER A 147 12.95 5.31 -25.83
C SER A 147 13.99 4.65 -26.76
N HIS A 148 13.90 3.34 -26.99
CA HIS A 148 14.79 2.56 -27.86
C HIS A 148 13.98 1.68 -28.81
#